data_AF-A0A9D7WC38-F1
#
_entry.id   AF-A0A9D7WC38-F1
#
_cell.length_a   1.000
_cell.length_b   1.000
_cell.length_c   1.000
_cell.angle_alpha   90.00
_cell.angle_beta   90.00
_cell.angle_gamma   90.00
#
_symmetry.space_group_name_H-M   'P 1'
#
loop_
_entity.id
_entity.type
_entity.pdbx_description
1 polymer ?
#
loop_
_entity_poly.entity_id
_entity_poly.type
_entity_poly.pdbx_seq_one_letter_code
_entity_poly.pdbx_strand_id
1 'polypeptide(L)' 'MDRSGPLIEAFDRLPDGVIRQELTSYFMRNGQLVKETVERVYDSNGDYTDGTHVVPLTKI' A
#
# COMPACT_ATOMS: atom_id res chain seq x y z
N MET A 1 0.77 19.82 11.60
CA MET A 1 1.52 18.56 11.42
C MET A 1 2.32 18.71 10.16
N ASP A 2 3.63 18.55 10.25
CA ASP A 2 4.47 18.45 9.08
C ASP A 2 4.03 17.20 8.28
N ARG A 3 3.72 17.39 6.99
CA ARG A 3 3.32 16.33 6.06
C ARG A 3 4.46 16.02 5.09
N SER A 4 5.70 16.31 5.48
CA SER A 4 6.89 15.83 4.78
C SER A 4 7.33 14.49 5.34
N GLY A 5 8.01 13.69 4.52
CA GLY A 5 8.59 12.43 4.95
C GLY A 5 8.68 11.39 3.84
N PRO A 6 9.53 10.37 4.02
CA PRO A 6 9.88 9.43 2.96
C PRO A 6 8.69 8.64 2.43
N LEU A 7 7.67 8.38 3.26
CA LEU A 7 6.45 7.71 2.80
C LEU A 7 5.63 8.57 1.85
N ILE A 8 5.49 9.87 2.14
CA ILE A 8 4.75 10.81 1.29
C ILE A 8 5.50 11.03 -0.02
N GLU A 9 6.82 11.23 0.06
CA GLU A 9 7.68 11.33 -1.13
C GLU A 9 7.61 10.09 -2.02
N ALA A 10 7.53 8.89 -1.44
CA ALA A 10 7.39 7.64 -2.18
C ALA A 10 6.05 7.53 -2.95
N PHE A 11 4.99 8.22 -2.52
CA PHE A 11 3.71 8.28 -3.25
C PHE A 11 3.67 9.40 -4.27
N ASP A 12 4.24 10.56 -3.93
CA ASP A 12 4.22 11.74 -4.81
C ASP A 12 5.22 11.61 -5.97
N ARG A 13 6.26 10.77 -5.82
CA ARG A 13 7.35 10.65 -6.79
C ARG A 13 7.59 9.21 -7.22
N LEU A 14 6.69 8.73 -8.07
CA LEU A 14 6.84 7.41 -8.69
C LEU A 14 7.90 7.46 -9.80
N PRO A 15 8.90 6.57 -9.77
CA PRO A 15 9.84 6.43 -10.88
C PRO A 15 9.13 6.02 -12.17
N ASP A 16 9.66 6.43 -13.31
CA ASP A 16 9.21 5.92 -14.60
C ASP A 16 9.50 4.41 -14.71
N GLY A 17 8.59 3.66 -15.32
CA GLY A 17 8.74 2.21 -15.55
C GLY A 17 8.39 1.33 -14.35
N VAL A 18 7.69 1.87 -13.35
CA VAL A 18 7.14 1.07 -12.24
C VAL A 18 6.12 0.06 -12.77
N ILE A 19 6.37 -1.22 -12.52
CA ILE A 19 5.48 -2.33 -12.92
C ILE A 19 4.54 -2.79 -11.80
N ARG A 20 4.87 -2.47 -10.55
CA ARG A 20 4.09 -2.81 -9.37
C ARG A 20 4.38 -1.86 -8.22
N GLN A 21 3.35 -1.55 -7.43
CA GLN A 21 3.45 -0.80 -6.20
C GLN A 21 2.65 -1.46 -5.10
N GLU A 22 3.16 -1.39 -3.87
CA GLU A 22 2.49 -1.95 -2.70
C GLU A 22 2.65 -1.02 -1.51
N LEU A 23 1.57 -0.81 -0.76
CA LEU A 23 1.58 -0.24 0.57
C LEU A 23 1.11 -1.31 1.56
N THR A 24 2.00 -1.73 2.45
CA THR A 24 1.64 -2.59 3.58
C THR A 24 1.51 -1.76 4.85
N SER A 25 0.32 -1.76 5.43
CA SER A 25 -0.03 -1.08 6.67
C SER A 25 -0.37 -2.10 7.75
N TYR A 26 0.14 -1.86 8.96
CA TYR A 26 -0.27 -2.59 10.15
C TYR A 26 -1.05 -1.64 11.04
N PHE A 27 -2.29 -2.00 11.37
CA PHE A 27 -3.13 -1.15 12.21
C PHE A 27 -4.15 -1.96 13.01
N MET A 28 -4.68 -1.32 14.06
CA MET A 28 -5.73 -1.88 14.88
C MET A 28 -7.10 -1.64 14.24
N ARG A 29 -7.88 -2.70 14.05
CA ARG A 29 -9.26 -2.65 13.58
C ARG A 29 -10.12 -3.53 14.47
N ASN A 30 -11.08 -2.94 15.18
CA ASN A 30 -11.99 -3.64 16.08
C ASN A 30 -11.27 -4.54 17.12
N GLY A 31 -10.19 -4.03 17.73
CA GLY A 31 -9.40 -4.78 18.73
C GLY A 31 -8.49 -5.87 18.15
N GLN A 32 -8.42 -6.00 16.82
CA GLN A 32 -7.53 -6.94 16.13
C GLN A 32 -6.42 -6.19 15.41
N LEU A 33 -5.17 -6.66 15.54
CA LEU A 33 -4.07 -6.23 14.69
C LEU A 33 -4.26 -6.83 13.30
N VAL A 34 -4.25 -5.97 12.29
CA VAL A 34 -4.46 -6.33 10.89
C VAL A 34 -3.25 -5.86 10.09
N LYS A 35 -2.80 -6.71 9.16
CA LYS A 35 -1.93 -6.32 8.05
C LYS A 35 -2.80 -6.13 6.81
N GLU A 36 -2.79 -4.94 6.23
CA GLU A 36 -3.42 -4.65 4.96
C GLU A 36 -2.34 -4.32 3.92
N THR A 37 -2.36 -4.99 2.78
CA THR A 37 -1.53 -4.67 1.63
C THR A 37 -2.44 -4.19 0.49
N VAL A 38 -2.31 -2.92 0.12
CA VAL A 38 -2.93 -2.36 -1.08
C VAL A 38 -1.88 -2.38 -2.18
N GLU A 39 -2.23 -2.91 -3.34
CA GLU A 39 -1.32 -3.06 -4.47
C GLU A 39 -1.91 -2.53 -5.78
N ARG A 40 -1.01 -2.10 -6.66
CA ARG A 40 -1.27 -1.78 -8.06
C ARG A 40 -0.27 -2.53 -8.93
N VAL A 41 -0.75 -3.26 -9.93
CA VAL A 41 0.08 -3.94 -10.93
C VAL A 41 -0.22 -3.34 -12.30
N TYR A 42 0.80 -2.82 -12.97
CA TYR A 42 0.65 -2.26 -14.32
C TYR A 42 0.78 -3.35 -15.37
N ASP A 43 -0.04 -3.28 -16.41
CA ASP A 43 0.01 -4.20 -17.54
C ASP A 43 0.91 -3.66 -18.68
N SER A 44 1.07 -4.46 -19.74
CA SER A 44 1.92 -4.10 -20.88
C SER A 44 1.38 -2.93 -21.70
N ASN A 45 0.11 -2.57 -21.54
CA ASN A 45 -0.56 -1.48 -22.26
C ASN A 45 -0.56 -0.18 -21.44
N GLY A 46 -0.03 -0.21 -20.21
CA GLY A 46 -0.02 0.92 -19.29
C GLY A 46 -1.32 1.07 -18.49
N ASP A 47 -2.25 0.13 -18.61
CA ASP A 47 -3.38 0.02 -17.69
C ASP A 47 -2.91 -0.65 -16.39
N TYR A 48 -3.79 -0.78 -15.41
CA TYR A 48 -3.44 -1.39 -14.13
C TYR A 48 -4.59 -2.19 -13.52
N THR A 49 -4.22 -3.14 -12.66
CA THR A 49 -5.12 -3.84 -11.76
C THR A 49 -4.76 -3.50 -10.32
N ASP A 50 -5.76 -3.05 -9.56
CA ASP A 50 -5.62 -2.77 -8.13
C ASP A 50 -6.17 -3.92 -7.28
N GLY A 51 -5.50 -4.19 -6.16
CA GLY A 51 -5.88 -5.23 -5.22
C GLY A 51 -5.71 -4.80 -3.77
N THR A 52 -6.54 -5.35 -2.88
CA THR A 52 -6.40 -5.17 -1.43
C THR A 52 -6.42 -6.53 -0.74
N HIS A 53 -5.38 -6.80 0.02
CA HIS A 53 -5.21 -8.04 0.78
C HIS A 53 -5.21 -7.72 2.27
N VAL A 54 -6.16 -8.30 3.00
CA VAL A 54 -6.32 -8.07 4.44
C VAL A 54 -6.04 -9.37 5.18
N VAL A 55 -5.01 -9.36 6.02
CA VAL A 55 -4.61 -10.49 6.86
C VAL A 55 -4.80 -10.10 8.33
N PRO A 56 -5.80 -10.68 9.02
CA PRO A 56 -5.89 -10.54 10.47
C PRO A 56 -4.73 -11.32 11.13
N LEU A 57 -4.01 -10.69 12.07
CA LEU A 57 -2.80 -11.28 12.67
C LEU A 57 -3.05 -11.80 14.09
N THR A 58 -3.45 -10.92 15.02
CA THR A 58 -3.72 -11.29 16.41
C THR A 58 -4.81 -10.41 17.01
N LYS A 59 -5.58 -10.95 17.97
CA LYS A 59 -6.50 -10.17 18.80
C LYS A 59 -5.78 -9.76 20.08
N ILE A 60 -6.03 -8.54 20.55
CA ILE A 60 -5.64 -8.12 21.91
C ILE A 60 -6.66 -8.69 22.89
#